data_AF-A0A7W1VU96-F1
#
_entry.id   AF-A0A7W1VU96-F1
#
_cell.length_a   1.000
_cell.length_b   1.000
_cell.length_c   1.000
_cell.angle_alpha   90.00
_cell.angle_beta   90.00
_cell.angle_gamma   90.00
#
_symmetry.space_group_name_H-M   'P 1'
#
loop_
_entity.id
_entity.type
_entity.pdbx_description
1 polymer ?
#
loop_
_entity_poly.entity_id
_entity_poly.type
_entity_poly.pdbx_seq_one_letter_code
_entity_poly.pdbx_strand_id
1 'polypeptide(L)' 'MIVEETRQLPPDVVAELVDRILIARHGGIEPDVEKAWKSEIHRRIDDIKSGKVQGVPVEDSLARARKIAGL' A
#
# COMPACT_ATOMS: atom_id res chain seq x y z
N MET A 1 21.72 11.02 -20.17
CA MET A 1 20.96 11.41 -18.95
C MET A 1 20.28 10.14 -18.52
N ILE A 2 20.38 9.78 -17.24
CA ILE A 2 19.92 8.48 -16.74
C ILE A 2 18.49 8.12 -17.17
N VAL A 3 17.59 9.11 -17.24
CA VAL A 3 16.21 8.94 -17.73
C VAL A 3 16.16 8.42 -19.18
N GLU A 4 16.98 8.96 -20.07
CA GLU A 4 17.04 8.53 -21.48
C GLU A 4 17.64 7.13 -21.61
N GLU A 5 18.63 6.80 -20.79
CA GLU A 5 19.28 5.48 -20.75
C GLU A 5 18.31 4.39 -20.26
N THR A 6 17.43 4.72 -19.32
CA THR A 6 16.42 3.78 -18.79
C THR A 6 15.27 3.48 -19.75
N ARG A 7 15.08 4.27 -20.83
CA ARG A 7 13.97 4.06 -21.78
C ARG A 7 14.05 2.74 -22.55
N GLN A 8 15.23 2.15 -22.64
CA GLN A 8 15.44 0.87 -23.31
C GLN A 8 15.17 -0.34 -22.41
N LEU A 9 14.93 -0.10 -21.11
CA LEU A 9 14.66 -1.16 -20.14
C LEU A 9 13.17 -1.52 -20.12
N PRO A 10 12.82 -2.77 -19.74
CA PRO A 10 11.44 -3.15 -19.47
C PRO A 10 10.78 -2.24 -18.41
N PRO A 11 9.47 -1.93 -18.51
CA PRO A 11 8.79 -1.01 -17.60
C PRO A 11 8.85 -1.40 -16.12
N ASP A 12 8.76 -2.69 -15.82
CA ASP A 12 8.87 -3.27 -14.48
C ASP A 12 10.28 -3.08 -13.89
N VAL A 13 11.32 -3.23 -14.71
CA VAL A 13 12.71 -2.98 -14.31
C VAL A 13 12.93 -1.49 -13.99
N VAL A 14 12.33 -0.59 -14.77
CA VAL A 14 12.39 0.86 -14.49
C VAL A 14 11.68 1.18 -13.17
N ALA A 15 10.52 0.58 -12.90
CA ALA A 15 9.79 0.77 -11.65
C ALA A 15 10.61 0.29 -10.44
N GLU A 16 11.20 -0.91 -10.51
CA GLU A 16 12.06 -1.43 -9.44
C GLU A 16 13.28 -0.52 -9.20
N LEU A 17 13.91 -0.03 -10.27
CA LEU A 17 15.04 0.88 -10.16
C LEU A 17 14.65 2.18 -9.45
N VAL A 18 13.50 2.76 -9.79
CA VAL A 18 12.98 3.97 -9.13
C VAL A 18 12.74 3.70 -7.65
N ASP A 19 12.08 2.59 -7.30
CA ASP A 19 11.82 2.22 -5.90
C ASP A 19 13.12 2.08 -5.11
N ARG A 20 14.13 1.41 -5.68
CA ARG A 20 15.44 1.22 -5.04
C ARG A 20 16.19 2.53 -4.84
N ILE A 21 16.13 3.44 -5.80
CA ILE A 21 16.74 4.77 -5.66
C ILE A 21 16.05 5.55 -4.55
N LEU A 22 14.71 5.53 -4.50
CA LEU A 22 13.94 6.21 -3.46
C LEU A 22 14.27 5.66 -2.08
N ILE A 23 14.30 4.34 -1.91
CA ILE A 23 14.67 3.69 -0.64
C ILE A 23 16.12 4.04 -0.25
N ALA A 24 17.06 3.98 -1.19
CA ALA A 24 18.46 4.28 -0.89
C ALA A 24 18.68 5.74 -0.49
N ARG A 25 17.90 6.67 -1.06
CA ARG A 25 18.08 8.11 -0.83
C ARG A 25 17.28 8.67 0.33
N HIS A 26 16.05 8.19 0.50
CA HIS A 26 15.09 8.72 1.46
C HIS A 26 14.85 7.75 2.63
N GLY A 27 15.45 6.56 2.58
CA GLY A 27 15.16 5.48 3.51
C GLY A 27 13.89 4.73 3.13
N GLY A 28 13.66 3.61 3.81
CA GLY A 28 12.36 2.96 3.83
C GLY A 28 11.40 3.65 4.79
N ILE A 29 10.33 2.96 5.16
CA ILE A 29 9.42 3.42 6.22
C ILE A 29 10.22 3.61 7.52
N GLU A 30 10.11 4.78 8.13
CA GLU A 30 10.76 5.08 9.40
C GLU A 30 10.37 4.02 10.46
N PRO A 31 11.31 3.48 11.26
CA PRO A 31 11.02 2.39 12.18
C PRO A 31 9.87 2.67 13.16
N ASP A 32 9.73 3.93 13.59
CA ASP A 32 8.66 4.34 14.49
C ASP A 32 7.30 4.41 13.78
N VAL A 33 7.28 4.80 12.50
CA VAL A 33 6.08 4.75 11.66
C VAL A 33 5.65 3.30 11.45
N GLU A 34 6.58 2.41 11.11
CA GLU A 34 6.33 0.97 10.97
C GLU A 34 5.79 0.36 12.27
N LYS A 35 6.37 0.74 13.42
CA LYS A 35 5.90 0.30 14.74
C LYS A 35 4.50 0.81 15.06
N ALA A 36 4.21 2.08 14.76
CA ALA A 36 2.89 2.67 14.95
C ALA A 36 1.83 1.97 14.08
N TRP A 37 2.14 1.69 12.81
CA TRP A 37 1.28 0.93 11.91
C TRP A 37 1.01 -0.48 12.43
N LYS A 38 2.03 -1.20 12.91
CA LYS A 38 1.85 -2.52 13.53
C LYS A 38 0.93 -2.47 14.74
N SER A 39 1.11 -1.48 15.62
CA SER A 39 0.23 -1.30 16.78
C SER A 39 -1.21 -1.05 16.37
N GLU A 40 -1.42 -0.19 15.37
CA GLU A 40 -2.76 0.15 14.88
C GLU A 40 -3.44 -1.04 14.19
N ILE A 41 -2.72 -1.83 13.40
CA ILE A 41 -3.26 -3.03 12.76
C ILE A 41 -3.74 -4.03 13.80
N HIS A 42 -2.93 -4.33 14.82
CA HIS A 42 -3.34 -5.25 15.89
C HIS A 42 -4.58 -4.72 16.63
N ARG A 43 -4.58 -3.43 16.99
CA ARG A 43 -5.72 -2.80 17.64
C ARG A 43 -7.01 -2.91 16.80
N ARG A 44 -6.93 -2.69 15.48
CA ARG A 44 -8.09 -2.82 14.58
C ARG A 44 -8.58 -4.26 14.45
N ILE A 45 -7.67 -5.23 14.40
CA ILE A 45 -8.02 -6.65 14.39
C ILE A 45 -8.78 -7.01 15.67
N ASP A 46 -8.30 -6.55 16.83
CA ASP A 46 -8.94 -6.82 18.12
C ASP A 46 -10.30 -6.13 18.25
N ASP A 47 -10.42 -4.88 17.78
CA ASP A 47 -11.70 -4.17 17.72
C ASP A 47 -12.73 -4.92 16.86
N ILE A 48 -12.30 -5.51 15.73
CA ILE A 48 -13.18 -6.32 14.87
C ILE A 48 -13.55 -7.64 15.55
N LYS A 49 -12.56 -8.36 16.09
CA LYS A 49 -12.78 -9.67 16.74
C LYS A 49 -13.67 -9.58 17.99
N SER A 50 -13.55 -8.49 18.74
CA SER A 50 -14.37 -8.23 19.92
C SER A 50 -15.79 -7.76 19.58
N GLY A 51 -16.08 -7.48 18.31
CA GLY A 51 -17.35 -6.89 17.87
C GLY A 51 -17.50 -5.41 18.21
N LYS A 52 -16.46 -4.76 18.74
CA LYS A 52 -16.45 -3.32 19.00
C LYS A 52 -16.54 -2.51 17.69
N VAL A 53 -16.00 -3.04 16.60
CA VAL A 53 -16.15 -2.49 15.25
C VAL A 53 -16.79 -3.55 14.35
N GLN A 54 -17.89 -3.19 13.70
CA GLN A 54 -18.53 -4.05 12.71
C GLN A 54 -17.91 -3.81 11.34
N GLY A 55 -17.42 -4.88 10.70
CA GLY A 55 -16.97 -4.83 9.31
C GLY A 55 -18.13 -4.62 8.34
N VAL A 56 -17.81 -4.17 7.12
CA VAL A 56 -18.78 -4.13 6.01
C VAL A 56 -18.72 -5.49 5.29
N PRO A 57 -19.86 -6.12 4.96
CA PRO A 57 -19.88 -7.30 4.09
C PRO A 57 -19.06 -7.07 2.82
N VAL A 58 -18.34 -8.09 2.38
CA VAL A 58 -17.43 -7.96 1.23
C VAL A 58 -18.21 -7.68 -0.04
N GLU A 59 -19.40 -8.25 -0.18
CA GLU A 59 -20.33 -8.06 -1.29
C GLU A 59 -20.74 -6.59 -1.42
N ASP A 60 -21.13 -5.98 -0.30
CA ASP A 60 -21.51 -4.56 -0.25
C ASP A 60 -20.31 -3.65 -0.58
N SER A 61 -19.13 -4.01 -0.08
CA SER A 61 -17.90 -3.25 -0.33
C SER A 61 -17.51 -3.31 -1.82
N LEU A 62 -17.59 -4.49 -2.42
CA LEU A 62 -17.30 -4.69 -3.84
C LEU A 62 -18.36 -4.03 -4.73
N ALA A 63 -19.63 -4.06 -4.35
CA ALA A 63 -20.70 -3.36 -5.07
C ALA A 63 -20.42 -1.84 -5.14
N ARG A 64 -19.97 -1.23 -4.03
CA ARG A 64 -19.57 0.18 -4.00
C ARG A 64 -18.36 0.44 -4.91
N ALA A 65 -17.35 -0.43 -4.86
CA ALA A 65 -16.15 -0.31 -5.69
C ALA A 65 -16.46 -0.38 -7.19
N ARG A 66 -17.31 -1.34 -7.62
CA ARG A 66 -17.75 -1.46 -9.02
C ARG A 66 -18.47 -0.20 -9.49
N LYS A 67 -19.40 0.31 -8.69
CA LYS A 67 -20.11 1.57 -8.99
C LYS A 67 -19.15 2.74 -9.19
N ILE A 68 -18.09 2.86 -8.38
CA ILE A 68 -17.05 3.89 -8.54
C ILE A 68 -16.23 3.69 -9.81
N ALA A 69 -15.92 2.43 -10.14
CA ALA A 69 -15.17 2.06 -11.34
C ALA A 69 -16.00 2.12 -12.63
N GLY A 70 -17.32 2.34 -12.54
CA GLY A 70 -18.23 2.34 -13.69
C GLY A 70 -18.52 0.94 -14.25
N LEU A 71 -18.43 -0.09 -13.41
CA LEU A 71 -18.72 -1.50 -13.74
C LEU A 71 -20.12 -1.94 -13.28
#